data_AF-A0A350CT01-F1
#
_entry.id   AF-A0A350CT01-F1
#
_cell.length_a   1.000
_cell.length_b   1.000
_cell.length_c   1.000
_cell.angle_alpha   90.00
_cell.angle_beta   90.00
_cell.angle_gamma   90.00
#
_symmetry.space_group_name_H-M   'P 1'
#
loop_
_entity.id
_entity.type
_entity.pdbx_description
1 polymer ?
#
loop_
_entity_poly.entity_id
_entity_poly.type
_entity_poly.pdbx_seq_one_letter_code
_entity_poly.pdbx_strand_id
1 'polypeptide(L)'
;MSHDATSHSITLQPLDCGFPSGGATILEAAEAVGVDLPNSCRNGTCRTCICRLDSGTVRYLVEWPGLSIEEKRENYLLPCVAVPTSDVVVNAPLAKRLAW
;
A
#
# COMPACT_ATOMS: atom_id res chain seq x y z
N MET A 1 15.30 -16.69 -17.79
CA MET A 1 14.19 -16.96 -16.85
C MET A 1 13.38 -15.70 -16.78
N SER A 2 12.28 -15.66 -17.52
CA SER A 2 11.41 -14.50 -17.69
C SER A 2 10.72 -14.20 -16.35
N HIS A 3 11.22 -13.20 -15.62
CA HIS A 3 10.49 -12.63 -14.50
C HIS A 3 9.35 -11.82 -15.11
N ASP A 4 8.16 -12.42 -15.17
CA ASP A 4 6.92 -11.70 -15.46
C ASP A 4 6.69 -10.72 -14.31
N ALA A 5 7.35 -9.57 -14.42
CA ALA A 5 7.21 -8.46 -13.50
C ALA A 5 5.83 -7.86 -13.77
N THR A 6 4.80 -8.41 -13.13
CA THR A 6 3.48 -7.79 -13.04
C THR A 6 3.63 -6.45 -12.30
N SER A 7 4.10 -5.45 -13.04
CA SER A 7 4.38 -4.11 -12.57
C SER A 7 3.05 -3.36 -12.49
N HIS A 8 2.32 -3.63 -11.42
CA HIS A 8 1.11 -2.89 -11.11
C HIS A 8 1.45 -1.47 -10.68
N SER A 9 0.61 -0.52 -11.05
CA SER A 9 0.70 0.87 -10.62
C SER A 9 -0.01 1.11 -9.28
N ILE A 10 0.53 2.03 -8.50
CA ILE A 10 -0.03 2.49 -7.23
C ILE A 10 -0.29 3.98 -7.38
N THR A 11 -1.52 4.40 -7.10
CA THR A 11 -1.90 5.82 -7.03
C THR A 11 -2.34 6.16 -5.62
N LEU A 12 -1.69 7.13 -4.97
CA LEU A 12 -2.07 7.61 -3.64
C LEU A 12 -2.92 8.88 -3.75
N GLN A 13 -4.10 8.86 -3.14
CA GLN A 13 -5.00 10.01 -3.02
C GLN A 13 -5.06 10.51 -1.57
N PRO A 14 -5.22 11.82 -1.33
CA PRO A 14 -5.43 12.91 -2.28
C PRO A 14 -4.13 13.50 -2.84
N LEU A 15 -2.97 12.92 -2.54
CA LEU A 15 -1.66 13.41 -3.00
C LEU A 15 -1.49 13.38 -4.54
N ASP A 16 -2.35 12.63 -5.23
CA ASP A 16 -2.39 12.44 -6.68
C ASP A 16 -1.01 12.09 -7.24
N CYS A 17 -0.38 11.09 -6.61
CA CYS A 17 0.94 10.60 -7.01
C CYS A 17 0.87 9.13 -7.40
N GLY A 18 1.39 8.83 -8.59
CA GLY A 18 1.40 7.49 -9.18
C GLY A 18 2.82 6.96 -9.35
N PHE A 19 3.05 5.70 -9.00
CA PHE A 19 4.34 5.04 -9.14
C PHE A 19 4.18 3.52 -9.31
N PRO A 20 5.15 2.82 -9.94
CA PRO A 20 5.10 1.38 -10.06
C PRO A 20 5.35 0.69 -8.72
N SER A 21 4.65 -0.41 -8.45
CA SER A 21 4.87 -1.26 -7.27
C SER A 21 6.23 -1.96 -7.29
N GLY A 22 6.73 -2.33 -8.48
CA GLY A 22 7.97 -3.10 -8.61
C GLY A 22 7.94 -4.45 -7.90
N GLY A 23 6.75 -5.00 -7.60
CA GLY A 23 6.58 -6.21 -6.79
C GLY A 23 6.79 -6.02 -5.28
N ALA A 24 7.05 -4.79 -4.82
CA ALA A 24 7.19 -4.44 -3.41
C ALA A 24 5.84 -4.15 -2.75
N THR A 25 5.84 -3.99 -1.43
CA THR A 25 4.66 -3.50 -0.72
C THR A 25 4.35 -2.05 -1.09
N ILE A 26 3.10 -1.62 -0.88
CA ILE A 26 2.68 -0.24 -1.15
C ILE A 26 3.53 0.76 -0.35
N LEU A 27 3.88 0.43 0.91
CA LEU A 27 4.74 1.27 1.73
C LEU A 27 6.15 1.41 1.13
N GLU A 28 6.79 0.30 0.78
CA GLU A 28 8.16 0.32 0.23
C GLU A 28 8.22 1.06 -1.12
N ALA A 29 7.22 0.84 -1.98
CA ALA A 29 7.12 1.54 -3.25
C ALA A 29 6.93 3.06 -3.07
N ALA A 30 6.14 3.48 -2.08
CA ALA A 30 5.98 4.89 -1.73
C ALA A 30 7.30 5.50 -1.21
N GLU A 31 7.98 4.82 -0.30
CA GLU A 31 9.27 5.27 0.25
C GLU A 31 10.33 5.42 -0.85
N ALA A 32 10.36 4.51 -1.83
CA ALA A 32 11.31 4.54 -2.95
C ALA A 32 11.17 5.79 -3.84
N VAL A 33 9.97 6.41 -3.88
CA VAL A 33 9.72 7.64 -4.62
C VAL A 33 9.66 8.89 -3.72
N GLY A 34 10.09 8.77 -2.46
CA GLY A 34 10.10 9.87 -1.50
C GLY A 34 8.71 10.26 -1.00
N VAL A 35 7.76 9.33 -0.94
CA VAL A 35 6.45 9.53 -0.30
C VAL A 35 6.43 8.82 1.05
N ASP A 36 6.18 9.58 2.11
CA ASP A 36 6.03 9.07 3.46
C ASP A 36 4.56 8.73 3.75
N LEU A 37 4.36 7.53 4.28
CA LEU A 37 3.10 7.05 4.84
C LEU A 37 3.30 6.80 6.33
N PRO A 38 2.34 7.16 7.21
CA PRO A 38 2.46 6.86 8.63
C PRO A 38 2.73 5.37 8.85
N ASN A 39 3.83 5.01 9.52
CA ASN A 39 4.17 3.62 9.75
C ASN A 39 4.94 3.44 11.06
N SER A 40 4.95 2.22 11.60
CA SER A 40 5.66 1.88 12.85
C SER A 40 6.18 0.45 12.83
N CYS A 41 5.33 -0.57 13.00
CA CYS A 41 5.80 -1.95 13.15
C CYS A 41 6.26 -2.64 11.86
N ARG A 42 5.79 -2.17 10.69
CA ARG A 42 6.02 -2.76 9.35
C ARG A 42 5.81 -4.28 9.25
N ASN A 43 4.95 -4.86 10.10
CA ASN A 43 4.64 -6.30 10.12
C ASN A 43 3.13 -6.59 10.10
N GLY A 44 2.30 -5.57 9.89
CA GLY A 44 0.85 -5.73 9.81
C GLY A 44 0.10 -5.78 11.14
N THR A 45 0.71 -5.43 12.29
CA THR A 45 0.03 -5.52 13.60
C THR A 45 -0.37 -4.16 14.22
N CYS A 46 0.45 -3.11 14.12
CA CYS A 46 0.21 -1.84 14.84
C CYS A 46 -0.91 -0.96 14.28
N ARG A 47 -1.30 -1.18 13.01
CA ARG A 47 -2.29 -0.38 12.26
C ARG A 47 -1.95 1.10 12.02
N THR A 48 -0.76 1.59 12.37
CA THR A 48 -0.34 2.98 12.09
C THR A 48 -0.47 3.35 10.61
N CYS A 49 -0.21 2.40 9.72
CA CYS A 49 -0.27 2.60 8.27
C CYS A 49 -1.65 2.38 7.64
N ILE A 50 -2.70 2.12 8.43
CA ILE A 50 -4.00 1.75 7.87
C ILE A 50 -4.49 2.79 6.85
N CYS A 51 -4.86 2.31 5.66
CA CYS A 51 -5.37 3.10 4.55
C CYS A 51 -6.56 2.37 3.94
N ARG A 52 -7.32 3.04 3.06
CA ARG A 52 -8.42 2.41 2.33
C ARG A 52 -8.02 2.18 0.87
N LEU A 53 -8.44 1.05 0.31
CA LEU A 53 -8.32 0.74 -1.10
C LEU A 53 -9.56 1.27 -1.80
N ASP A 54 -9.41 2.32 -2.60
CA ASP A 54 -10.51 2.87 -3.39
C ASP A 54 -10.69 2.09 -4.70
N SER A 55 -9.64 1.46 -5.24
CA SER A 55 -9.71 0.59 -6.40
C SER A 55 -8.57 -0.43 -6.46
N GLY A 56 -8.82 -1.57 -7.11
CA GLY A 56 -7.84 -2.62 -7.36
C GLY A 56 -7.85 -3.75 -6.33
N THR A 57 -6.77 -4.54 -6.30
CA THR A 57 -6.61 -5.72 -5.45
C THR A 57 -5.18 -5.82 -4.94
N VAL A 58 -5.05 -6.40 -3.74
CA VAL A 58 -3.76 -6.63 -3.08
C VAL A 58 -3.72 -8.04 -2.49
N ARG A 59 -2.52 -8.60 -2.39
CA ARG A 59 -2.22 -9.75 -1.53
C ARG A 59 -1.41 -9.31 -0.32
N TYR A 60 -1.51 -10.05 0.77
CA TYR A 60 -0.75 -9.76 1.98
C TYR A 60 0.47 -10.67 2.12
N LEU A 61 1.59 -10.13 2.61
CA LEU A 61 2.78 -10.91 2.95
C LEU A 61 2.65 -11.66 4.27
N VAL A 62 1.63 -11.32 5.06
CA VAL A 62 1.29 -11.96 6.33
C VAL A 62 -0.06 -12.67 6.21
N GLU A 63 -0.20 -13.81 6.88
CA GLU A 63 -1.43 -14.61 6.85
C GLU A 63 -2.59 -13.86 7.52
N TRP A 64 -2.30 -13.18 8.64
CA TRP A 64 -3.29 -12.46 9.46
C TRP A 64 -2.87 -11.00 9.65
N PRO A 65 -3.16 -10.10 8.69
CA PRO A 65 -3.03 -8.67 8.94
C PRO A 65 -4.01 -8.28 10.06
N GLY A 66 -3.61 -7.34 10.91
CA GLY A 66 -4.39 -6.78 12.01
C GLY A 66 -5.59 -5.94 11.56
N LEU A 67 -6.40 -6.51 10.66
CA LEU A 67 -7.63 -5.97 10.11
C LEU A 67 -8.78 -6.90 10.50
N SER A 68 -9.82 -6.32 11.05
CA SER A 68 -11.09 -6.97 11.33
C SER A 68 -11.79 -7.39 10.04
N ILE A 69 -12.76 -8.28 10.14
CA ILE A 69 -13.55 -8.73 8.98
C ILE A 69 -14.31 -7.55 8.36
N GLU A 70 -14.85 -6.65 9.20
CA GLU A 70 -15.54 -5.44 8.75
C GLU A 70 -14.59 -4.48 8.02
N GLU A 71 -13.41 -4.21 8.59
CA GLU A 71 -12.38 -3.38 7.95
C GLU A 71 -11.99 -3.94 6.57
N LYS A 72 -11.85 -5.26 6.43
CA LYS A 72 -11.61 -5.90 5.13
C LYS A 72 -12.76 -5.70 4.14
N ARG A 73 -14.02 -5.72 4.60
CA ARG A 73 -15.22 -5.47 3.76
C ARG A 73 -15.33 -4.00 3.34
N GLU A 74 -14.88 -3.09 4.18
CA GLU A 74 -14.79 -1.66 3.89
C GLU A 74 -13.52 -1.29 3.09
N ASN A 75 -12.80 -2.29 2.59
CA ASN A 75 -11.58 -2.15 1.80
C ASN A 75 -10.41 -1.48 2.54
N TYR A 76 -10.36 -1.54 3.87
CA TYR A 76 -9.14 -1.14 4.58
C TYR A 76 -8.00 -2.14 4.32
N LEU A 77 -6.79 -1.61 4.25
CA LEU A 77 -5.57 -2.37 4.06
C LEU A 77 -4.43 -1.84 4.94
N LEU A 78 -3.37 -2.65 5.06
CA LEU A 78 -2.11 -2.27 5.70
C LEU A 78 -1.00 -2.19 4.62
N PRO A 79 -0.68 -0.99 4.10
CA PRO A 79 0.30 -0.76 3.04
C PRO A 79 1.67 -1.39 3.32
N CYS A 80 2.06 -1.52 4.59
CA CYS A 80 3.34 -2.10 4.99
C CYS A 80 3.50 -3.60 4.70
N VAL A 81 2.40 -4.30 4.44
CA VAL A 81 2.40 -5.74 4.14
C VAL A 81 1.53 -6.08 2.93
N ALA A 82 0.96 -5.07 2.26
CA ALA A 82 0.10 -5.23 1.10
C ALA A 82 0.90 -5.05 -0.19
N VAL A 83 0.91 -6.08 -1.02
CA VAL A 83 1.52 -6.08 -2.36
C VAL A 83 0.40 -6.03 -3.40
N PRO A 84 0.40 -5.06 -4.34
CA PRO A 84 -0.61 -4.99 -5.38
C PRO A 84 -0.64 -6.24 -6.27
N THR A 85 -1.84 -6.67 -6.65
CA THR A 85 -2.10 -7.73 -7.64
C THR A 85 -2.86 -7.24 -8.87
N SER A 86 -3.18 -5.94 -8.89
CA SER A 86 -3.68 -5.16 -10.01
C SER A 86 -3.21 -3.72 -9.83
N ASP A 87 -3.50 -2.84 -10.79
CA ASP A 87 -3.40 -1.40 -10.53
C ASP A 87 -4.29 -1.02 -9.34
N VAL A 88 -3.76 -0.21 -8.41
CA VAL A 88 -4.44 0.16 -7.16
C VAL A 88 -4.52 1.66 -6.98
N VAL A 89 -5.66 2.10 -6.42
CA VAL A 89 -5.85 3.46 -5.93
C VAL A 89 -6.05 3.38 -4.42
N VAL A 90 -5.18 4.05 -3.66
CA VAL A 90 -5.17 4.00 -2.21
C VAL A 90 -5.50 5.38 -1.65
N ASN A 91 -6.52 5.42 -0.81
CA ASN A 91 -6.86 6.57 -0.01
C ASN A 91 -5.92 6.65 1.19
N ALA A 92 -4.95 7.55 1.10
CA ALA A 92 -3.93 7.81 2.10
C ALA A 92 -3.85 9.34 2.37
N PRO A 93 -4.82 9.90 3.12
CA PRO A 93 -4.90 11.35 3.38
C PRO A 93 -3.72 11.90 4.19
N LEU A 94 -2.99 11.01 4.87
CA LEU A 94 -1.80 11.35 5.65
C LEU A 94 -0.49 11.17 4.87
N ALA A 95 -0.56 10.75 3.59
CA ALA A 95 0.61 10.64 2.74
C ALA A 95 1.19 12.03 2.44
N LYS A 96 2.52 12.16 2.49
CA LYS A 96 3.22 13.41 2.18
C LYS A 96 4.46 13.15 1.34
N ARG A 97 4.75 14.05 0.38
CA ARG A 97 6.05 14.03 -0.30
C ARG A 97 7.11 14.56 0.64
N LEU A 98 8.24 13.86 0.71
CA LEU A 98 9.44 14.33 1.35
C LEU A 98 10.11 15.34 0.41
N ALA A 99 10.02 16.61 0.75
CA ALA A 99 10.83 17.65 0.13
C ALA A 99 12.22 17.61 0.80
N TRP A 100 13.26 17.32 0.03
CA TRP A 100 14.64 17.55 0.43
C TRP A 100 15.12 18.87 -0.15
#